data_AF-A0A428PA19-F1
#
_entry.id   AF-A0A428PA19-F1
#
_cell.length_a   1.000
_cell.length_b   1.000
_cell.length_c   1.000
_cell.angle_alpha   90.00
_cell.angle_beta   90.00
_cell.angle_gamma   90.00
#
_symmetry.space_group_name_H-M   'P 1'
#
loop_
_entity.id
_entity.type
_entity.pdbx_description
1 polymer ?
#
loop_
_entity_poly.entity_id
_entity_poly.type
_entity_poly.pdbx_seq_one_letter_code
_entity_poly.pdbx_strand_id
1 'polypeptide(L)'
;MASQCSAAHPGGSRRAQTGGYLPIEDYGMIGNMHTCALVGIDGSVDFMCWPDFDSPSVFCRLLDKDKGGHFSISPPDDFNCTTKQQYLPSSCILQTRSIHEDGVVDLVDFFPRPKSAQVMTRGYKLNAYREATKVQEELKKWLVRRVECIRGTLTLDVEIFPSFNYGRYPHETILYQEHHVSSDSKSKVAAFHSKDVKLQLDVALEKGEDEASCPAITFKKEKRPGTLGEGLVARIQIQEGQAISFVLRNDINNHITEHISTEVLDAQQHDTQTFWYNFISQSRYKGRWREVVSRSLMILKMMTYEPTGAIIASPTFSVPEAIGGVRNWDYRYSWIRDSSFTIYILLRLGFKAEADAYMEFIMERFVRSRGPDGGLPIMFTIRGDTDIPELTLGHLEGYRGSSPVRIGNGAAFHQQFDIYGELMDAIYLYNKYGKPVPWDVWRAVRDILDYVLTILDDPDMSIWEVRNNKQHFTYSQIMLWVAFDRGLRLAEKRCFPCPNRAKWLEARDNLYERVMEKGYNEKMKCFVQSFQNNTMLDSSILIAPLVFFISPCDPRFLNTLDRILLPPEKGGLTSTGL
;
A
#
# COMPACT_ATOMS: atom_id res chain seq x y z
N MET A 1 -12.47 27.06 -3.22
CA MET A 1 -12.92 27.60 -4.51
C MET A 1 -13.22 26.41 -5.39
N ALA A 2 -14.48 26.25 -5.76
CA ALA A 2 -14.95 25.21 -6.66
C ALA A 2 -14.52 25.57 -8.08
N SER A 3 -13.79 24.69 -8.78
CA SER A 3 -13.67 24.76 -10.23
C SER A 3 -14.46 23.60 -10.84
N GLN A 4 -15.52 24.00 -11.53
CA GLN A 4 -16.27 23.20 -12.47
C GLN A 4 -15.35 22.59 -13.53
N CYS A 5 -15.61 21.34 -13.86
CA CYS A 5 -15.48 20.80 -15.22
C CYS A 5 -16.33 19.53 -15.32
N SER A 6 -17.66 19.70 -15.35
CA SER A 6 -18.55 18.67 -15.90
C SER A 6 -18.93 19.09 -17.32
N ALA A 7 -18.05 18.83 -18.28
CA ALA A 7 -18.44 18.79 -19.67
C ALA A 7 -18.90 17.35 -19.95
N ALA A 8 -20.21 17.15 -20.03
CA ALA A 8 -20.78 15.92 -20.56
C ALA A 8 -20.48 15.88 -22.06
N HIS A 9 -19.43 15.15 -22.45
CA HIS A 9 -19.17 14.84 -23.85
C HIS A 9 -20.00 13.62 -24.27
N PRO A 10 -20.68 13.65 -25.42
CA PRO A 10 -21.45 12.52 -25.94
C PRO A 10 -20.52 11.50 -26.62
N GLY A 11 -19.69 10.80 -25.85
CA GLY A 11 -18.74 9.85 -26.47
C GLY A 11 -18.08 8.90 -25.50
N GLY A 12 -18.44 7.61 -25.55
CA GLY A 12 -17.70 6.47 -24.99
C GLY A 12 -17.51 6.46 -23.48
N SER A 13 -17.27 5.28 -22.91
CA SER A 13 -16.88 5.19 -21.50
C SER A 13 -15.60 5.98 -21.22
N ARG A 14 -15.45 6.49 -19.98
CA ARG A 14 -14.27 7.27 -19.56
C ARG A 14 -12.95 6.57 -19.90
N ARG A 15 -12.94 5.24 -19.81
CA ARG A 15 -11.82 4.38 -20.19
C ARG A 15 -11.53 4.38 -21.69
N ALA A 16 -12.55 4.36 -22.54
CA ALA A 16 -12.39 4.45 -23.99
C ALA A 16 -11.77 5.79 -24.39
N GLN A 17 -12.17 6.88 -23.73
CA GLN A 17 -11.61 8.22 -23.97
C GLN A 17 -10.12 8.33 -23.62
N THR A 18 -9.62 7.47 -22.74
CA THR A 18 -8.22 7.46 -22.27
C THR A 18 -7.40 6.28 -22.84
N GLY A 19 -7.79 5.77 -24.01
CA GLY A 19 -7.05 4.75 -24.74
C GLY A 19 -7.10 3.34 -24.11
N GLY A 20 -8.03 3.11 -23.17
CA GLY A 20 -8.19 1.85 -22.44
C GLY A 20 -7.71 1.89 -20.98
N TYR A 21 -7.09 2.99 -20.53
CA TYR A 21 -6.56 3.11 -19.17
C TYR A 21 -7.17 4.28 -18.41
N LEU A 22 -7.82 4.02 -17.29
CA LEU A 22 -8.21 5.11 -16.40
C LEU A 22 -6.97 5.85 -15.87
N PRO A 23 -7.07 7.18 -15.67
CA PRO A 23 -6.12 7.94 -14.85
C PRO A 23 -5.93 7.29 -13.48
N ILE A 24 -4.75 7.48 -12.86
CA ILE A 24 -4.44 6.82 -11.56
C ILE A 24 -5.33 7.40 -10.45
N GLU A 25 -5.65 8.69 -10.52
CA GLU A 25 -6.53 9.40 -9.62
C GLU A 25 -8.00 8.92 -9.64
N ASP A 26 -8.38 8.14 -10.67
CA ASP A 26 -9.72 7.58 -10.82
C ASP A 26 -9.87 6.20 -10.15
N TYR A 27 -8.88 5.74 -9.38
CA TYR A 27 -8.94 4.49 -8.62
C TYR A 27 -9.08 4.73 -7.11
N GLY A 28 -10.04 4.03 -6.50
CA GLY A 28 -10.10 3.79 -5.06
C GLY A 28 -9.32 2.54 -4.68
N MET A 29 -8.78 2.50 -3.46
CA MET A 29 -8.04 1.35 -2.91
C MET A 29 -8.80 0.74 -1.74
N ILE A 30 -9.06 -0.57 -1.82
CA ILE A 30 -9.66 -1.37 -0.74
C ILE A 30 -8.71 -2.50 -0.36
N GLY A 31 -8.72 -2.94 0.90
CA GLY A 31 -7.79 -3.98 1.36
C GLY A 31 -8.06 -4.42 2.78
N ASN A 32 -7.41 -5.53 3.17
CA ASN A 32 -7.59 -6.16 4.49
C ASN A 32 -6.28 -6.35 5.26
N MET A 33 -5.22 -5.61 4.93
CA MET A 33 -3.88 -5.76 5.52
C MET A 33 -3.16 -7.07 5.17
N HIS A 34 -3.72 -7.88 4.28
CA HIS A 34 -3.01 -9.02 3.66
C HIS A 34 -2.80 -8.72 2.19
N THR A 35 -3.84 -8.21 1.53
CA THR A 35 -3.79 -7.70 0.17
C THR A 35 -4.68 -6.46 0.00
N CYS A 36 -4.64 -5.89 -1.20
CA CYS A 36 -5.55 -4.83 -1.63
C CYS A 36 -5.93 -5.00 -3.11
N ALA A 37 -6.93 -4.22 -3.52
CA ALA A 37 -7.34 -4.07 -4.91
C ALA A 37 -7.52 -2.59 -5.26
N LEU A 38 -7.30 -2.25 -6.54
CA LEU A 38 -7.60 -0.94 -7.11
C LEU A 38 -8.89 -1.02 -7.93
N VAL A 39 -9.86 -0.19 -7.55
CA VAL A 39 -11.21 -0.14 -8.11
C VAL A 39 -11.41 1.18 -8.85
N GLY A 40 -11.58 1.10 -10.16
CA GLY A 40 -11.83 2.25 -11.01
C GLY A 40 -13.20 2.87 -10.74
N ILE A 41 -13.33 4.17 -11.00
CA ILE A 41 -14.62 4.87 -11.00
C ILE A 41 -15.63 4.28 -11.98
N ASP A 42 -15.20 3.45 -12.92
CA ASP A 42 -16.05 2.69 -13.84
C ASP A 42 -16.55 1.35 -13.26
N GLY A 43 -16.32 1.08 -11.98
CA GLY A 43 -16.77 -0.15 -11.32
C GLY A 43 -15.91 -1.37 -11.66
N SER A 44 -14.67 -1.18 -12.12
CA SER A 44 -13.75 -2.30 -12.41
C SER A 44 -12.62 -2.43 -11.40
N VAL A 45 -12.40 -3.66 -10.93
CA VAL A 45 -11.19 -4.06 -10.23
C VAL A 45 -10.12 -4.39 -11.28
N ASP A 46 -9.14 -3.51 -11.42
CA ASP A 46 -8.12 -3.59 -12.47
C ASP A 46 -6.77 -4.09 -11.97
N PHE A 47 -6.57 -4.09 -10.65
CA PHE A 47 -5.32 -4.52 -10.05
C PHE A 47 -5.60 -5.21 -8.73
N MET A 48 -5.09 -6.44 -8.59
CA MET A 48 -5.16 -7.21 -7.34
C MET A 48 -4.07 -8.30 -7.33
N CYS A 49 -3.22 -8.26 -6.30
CA CYS A 49 -2.32 -9.36 -5.96
C CYS A 49 -3.04 -10.33 -5.03
N TRP A 50 -2.77 -11.63 -5.13
CA TRP A 50 -3.51 -12.60 -4.35
C TRP A 50 -2.66 -13.81 -3.92
N PRO A 51 -2.70 -14.22 -2.64
CA PRO A 51 -3.52 -13.69 -1.55
C PRO A 51 -2.87 -12.57 -0.72
N ASP A 52 -1.57 -12.31 -0.90
CA ASP A 52 -0.81 -11.32 -0.15
C ASP A 52 -0.26 -10.20 -1.06
N PHE A 53 0.20 -9.10 -0.49
CA PHE A 53 0.72 -7.94 -1.24
C PHE A 53 1.80 -8.30 -2.26
N ASP A 54 2.81 -9.09 -1.88
CA ASP A 54 3.93 -9.47 -2.74
C ASP A 54 3.64 -10.69 -3.63
N SER A 55 2.44 -11.28 -3.52
CA SER A 55 2.02 -12.42 -4.35
C SER A 55 1.85 -12.03 -5.83
N PRO A 56 1.85 -12.99 -6.76
CA PRO A 56 1.53 -12.69 -8.14
C PRO A 56 0.13 -12.10 -8.34
N SER A 57 -0.02 -11.24 -9.34
CA SER A 57 -1.32 -10.64 -9.65
C SER A 57 -2.28 -11.67 -10.24
N VAL A 58 -3.57 -11.50 -9.90
CA VAL A 58 -4.70 -12.17 -10.56
C VAL A 58 -5.51 -11.19 -11.41
N PHE A 59 -5.34 -9.89 -11.15
CA PHE A 59 -5.77 -8.79 -12.03
C PHE A 59 -4.63 -7.77 -12.13
N CYS A 60 -4.35 -7.32 -13.34
CA CYS A 60 -3.35 -6.29 -13.66
C CYS A 60 -3.72 -5.52 -14.94
N ARG A 61 -5.02 -5.33 -15.23
CA ARG A 61 -5.51 -4.45 -16.31
C ARG A 61 -4.95 -3.03 -16.24
N LEU A 62 -4.55 -2.58 -15.05
CA LEU A 62 -3.82 -1.32 -14.88
C LEU A 62 -2.53 -1.28 -15.74
N LEU A 63 -1.85 -2.41 -15.94
CA LEU A 63 -0.57 -2.49 -16.65
C LEU A 63 -0.70 -2.99 -18.08
N ASP A 64 -1.76 -3.70 -18.43
CA ASP A 64 -2.04 -4.10 -19.81
C ASP A 64 -3.55 -4.27 -19.96
N LYS A 65 -4.17 -3.43 -20.80
CA LYS A 65 -5.64 -3.36 -20.87
C LYS A 65 -6.28 -4.62 -21.44
N ASP A 66 -5.54 -5.39 -22.24
CA ASP A 66 -6.04 -6.54 -22.98
C ASP A 66 -5.65 -7.87 -22.31
N LYS A 67 -4.45 -7.95 -21.72
CA LYS A 67 -3.91 -9.17 -21.10
C LYS A 67 -4.01 -9.18 -19.58
N GLY A 68 -4.12 -8.01 -18.97
CA GLY A 68 -3.98 -7.85 -17.53
C GLY A 68 -5.13 -8.44 -16.71
N GLY A 69 -6.30 -8.64 -17.32
CA GLY A 69 -7.46 -9.20 -16.64
C GLY A 69 -8.08 -8.27 -15.59
N HIS A 70 -9.38 -8.42 -15.35
CA HIS A 70 -10.18 -7.54 -14.51
C HIS A 70 -11.43 -8.24 -13.97
N PHE A 71 -12.08 -7.59 -13.01
CA PHE A 71 -13.46 -7.87 -12.63
C PHE A 71 -14.24 -6.55 -12.72
N SER A 72 -15.14 -6.42 -13.70
CA SER A 72 -15.97 -5.23 -13.90
C SER A 72 -17.45 -5.50 -13.62
N ILE A 73 -18.11 -4.53 -12.97
CA ILE A 73 -19.55 -4.45 -12.83
C ILE A 73 -19.91 -3.00 -13.14
N SER A 74 -20.54 -2.75 -14.28
CA SER A 74 -20.81 -1.39 -14.75
C SER A 74 -22.07 -1.33 -15.61
N PRO A 75 -22.69 -0.16 -15.76
CA PRO A 75 -23.67 0.06 -16.83
C PRO A 75 -23.04 -0.25 -18.20
N PRO A 76 -23.82 -0.71 -19.19
CA PRO A 76 -23.37 -0.87 -20.57
C PRO A 76 -22.75 0.41 -21.14
N ASP A 77 -21.82 0.29 -22.09
CA ASP A 77 -21.09 1.43 -22.66
C ASP A 77 -22.00 2.48 -23.36
N ASP A 78 -23.18 2.07 -23.81
CA ASP A 78 -24.20 2.93 -24.42
C ASP A 78 -25.09 3.66 -23.39
N PHE A 79 -25.01 3.29 -22.11
CA PHE A 79 -25.69 3.98 -21.02
C PHE A 79 -24.87 5.17 -20.52
N ASN A 80 -25.33 6.39 -20.82
CA ASN A 80 -24.70 7.63 -20.35
C ASN A 80 -25.00 7.89 -18.85
N CYS A 81 -24.38 7.10 -17.97
CA CYS A 81 -24.50 7.28 -16.54
C CYS A 81 -23.52 8.33 -16.00
N THR A 82 -23.96 9.13 -15.03
CA THR A 82 -23.04 9.89 -14.19
C THR A 82 -22.55 9.00 -13.06
N THR A 83 -21.23 8.79 -12.97
CA THR A 83 -20.64 7.97 -11.92
C THR A 83 -19.93 8.81 -10.86
N LYS A 84 -20.12 8.46 -9.58
CA LYS A 84 -19.42 9.06 -8.43
C LYS A 84 -18.84 7.97 -7.55
N GLN A 85 -17.63 8.18 -7.04
CA GLN A 85 -16.97 7.24 -6.15
C GLN A 85 -16.65 7.92 -4.81
N GLN A 86 -16.90 7.21 -3.71
CA GLN A 86 -16.60 7.68 -2.36
C GLN A 86 -16.36 6.49 -1.43
N TYR A 87 -15.61 6.71 -0.35
CA TYR A 87 -15.57 5.73 0.73
C TYR A 87 -16.74 5.93 1.68
N LEU A 88 -17.30 4.84 2.20
CA LEU A 88 -18.27 4.91 3.29
C LEU A 88 -17.62 5.55 4.53
N PRO A 89 -18.38 6.31 5.34
CA PRO A 89 -17.85 7.08 6.45
C PRO A 89 -16.95 6.26 7.38
N SER A 90 -15.77 6.80 7.67
CA SER A 90 -14.77 6.20 8.57
C SER A 90 -14.39 4.75 8.23
N SER A 91 -14.36 4.40 6.94
CA SER A 91 -14.02 3.04 6.49
C SER A 91 -13.13 3.01 5.24
N CYS A 92 -12.62 1.81 4.94
CA CYS A 92 -12.05 1.43 3.65
C CYS A 92 -13.02 0.58 2.82
N ILE A 93 -14.32 0.83 2.95
CA ILE A 93 -15.36 0.28 2.08
C ILE A 93 -15.64 1.33 1.01
N LEU A 94 -15.56 0.95 -0.25
CA LEU A 94 -15.69 1.85 -1.39
C LEU A 94 -17.08 1.71 -2.00
N GLN A 95 -17.71 2.84 -2.31
CA GLN A 95 -19.00 2.91 -2.98
C GLN A 95 -18.81 3.64 -4.31
N THR A 96 -19.22 2.99 -5.39
CA THR A 96 -19.30 3.57 -6.74
C THR A 96 -20.77 3.65 -7.13
N ARG A 97 -21.29 4.86 -7.31
CA ARG A 97 -22.70 5.13 -7.62
C ARG A 97 -22.85 5.50 -9.09
N SER A 98 -23.66 4.75 -9.82
CA SER A 98 -24.08 5.05 -11.20
C SER A 98 -25.48 5.67 -11.20
N ILE A 99 -25.61 6.86 -11.80
CA ILE A 99 -26.85 7.64 -11.84
C ILE A 99 -27.30 7.78 -13.29
N HIS A 100 -28.49 7.26 -13.58
CA HIS A 100 -29.19 7.38 -14.85
C HIS A 100 -30.61 7.92 -14.62
N GLU A 101 -31.31 8.31 -15.70
CA GLU A 101 -32.72 8.71 -15.60
C GLU A 101 -33.61 7.52 -15.18
N ASP A 102 -33.35 6.33 -15.72
CA ASP A 102 -34.10 5.10 -15.42
C ASP A 102 -33.84 4.53 -14.02
N GLY A 103 -32.69 4.82 -13.43
CA GLY A 103 -32.33 4.24 -12.14
C GLY A 103 -31.02 4.70 -11.54
N VAL A 104 -30.84 4.34 -10.27
CA VAL A 104 -29.62 4.60 -9.49
C VAL A 104 -29.15 3.31 -8.86
N VAL A 105 -27.88 2.97 -9.08
CA VAL A 105 -27.26 1.76 -8.54
C VAL A 105 -26.03 2.13 -7.73
N ASP A 106 -25.86 1.48 -6.59
CA ASP A 106 -24.65 1.48 -5.78
C ASP A 106 -23.90 0.16 -5.93
N LEU A 107 -22.61 0.26 -6.23
CA LEU A 107 -21.66 -0.83 -6.16
C LEU A 107 -20.75 -0.62 -4.95
N VAL A 108 -20.82 -1.52 -3.97
CA VAL A 108 -20.03 -1.49 -2.74
C VAL A 108 -18.95 -2.58 -2.80
N ASP A 109 -17.69 -2.17 -2.76
CA ASP A 109 -16.52 -3.04 -2.81
C ASP A 109 -15.77 -3.02 -1.48
N PHE A 110 -15.44 -4.19 -0.92
CA PHE A 110 -14.59 -4.30 0.27
C PHE A 110 -13.94 -5.68 0.44
N PHE A 111 -12.90 -5.71 1.27
CA PHE A 111 -12.38 -6.95 1.85
C PHE A 111 -12.86 -7.08 3.30
N PRO A 112 -13.48 -8.21 3.70
CA PRO A 112 -13.98 -8.39 5.06
C PRO A 112 -12.89 -8.27 6.14
N ARG A 113 -13.25 -7.68 7.27
CA ARG A 113 -12.44 -7.64 8.49
C ARG A 113 -13.28 -8.05 9.70
N PRO A 114 -12.80 -8.98 10.54
CA PRO A 114 -13.53 -9.37 11.73
C PRO A 114 -13.56 -8.23 12.74
N LYS A 115 -14.70 -8.08 13.42
CA LYS A 115 -14.80 -7.25 14.62
C LYS A 115 -14.03 -7.97 15.72
N SER A 116 -12.97 -7.36 16.25
CA SER A 116 -12.13 -7.99 17.29
C SER A 116 -12.99 -8.60 18.42
N ALA A 117 -13.01 -9.92 18.55
CA ALA A 117 -13.70 -10.64 19.62
C ALA A 117 -12.73 -10.97 20.77
N GLN A 118 -13.14 -10.70 22.01
CA GLN A 118 -12.46 -11.17 23.20
C GLN A 118 -13.04 -12.54 23.60
N VAL A 119 -12.23 -13.60 23.69
CA VAL A 119 -12.68 -14.92 24.15
C VAL A 119 -11.92 -15.29 25.44
N MET A 120 -12.62 -15.34 26.56
CA MET A 120 -12.02 -15.78 27.82
C MET A 120 -11.55 -17.23 27.71
N THR A 121 -10.25 -17.51 27.87
CA THR A 121 -9.71 -18.88 27.92
C THR A 121 -8.99 -19.11 29.24
N ARG A 122 -9.16 -20.31 29.82
CA ARG A 122 -8.43 -20.74 31.02
C ARG A 122 -7.02 -21.16 30.63
N GLY A 123 -6.05 -20.26 30.79
CA GLY A 123 -4.62 -20.58 30.66
C GLY A 123 -4.09 -21.32 31.89
N TYR A 124 -3.33 -22.40 31.67
CA TYR A 124 -2.65 -23.20 32.71
C TYR A 124 -1.32 -22.51 33.12
N LYS A 125 -1.39 -21.32 33.73
CA LYS A 125 -0.23 -20.67 34.38
C LYS A 125 -0.65 -19.99 35.68
N LEU A 126 0.28 -20.02 36.64
CA LEU A 126 0.11 -19.91 38.09
C LEU A 126 -0.20 -18.49 38.64
N ASN A 127 -0.98 -17.67 37.94
CA ASN A 127 -1.37 -16.33 38.42
C ASN A 127 -2.90 -16.16 38.42
N ALA A 128 -3.44 -15.64 39.53
CA ALA A 128 -4.88 -15.52 39.83
C ALA A 128 -5.63 -14.43 39.01
N TYR A 129 -5.23 -14.16 37.78
CA TYR A 129 -5.92 -13.23 36.88
C TYR A 129 -6.47 -13.99 35.67
N ARG A 130 -7.77 -13.83 35.39
CA ARG A 130 -8.40 -14.34 34.16
C ARG A 130 -7.83 -13.56 32.98
N GLU A 131 -6.97 -14.17 32.17
CA GLU A 131 -6.56 -13.60 30.89
C GLU A 131 -7.70 -13.78 29.86
N ALA A 132 -8.16 -12.66 29.30
CA ALA A 132 -9.04 -12.69 28.13
C ALA A 132 -8.16 -12.86 26.89
N THR A 133 -8.16 -14.05 26.29
CA THR A 133 -7.45 -14.27 25.02
C THR A 133 -8.32 -13.72 23.90
N LYS A 134 -7.85 -12.71 23.17
CA LYS A 134 -8.55 -12.30 21.94
C LYS A 134 -8.43 -13.44 20.94
N VAL A 135 -9.52 -14.15 20.66
CA VAL A 135 -9.61 -15.04 19.50
C VAL A 135 -10.24 -14.21 18.41
N GLN A 136 -9.41 -13.73 17.49
CA GLN A 136 -9.87 -13.07 16.29
C GLN A 136 -10.55 -14.14 15.43
N GLU A 137 -11.79 -13.89 14.98
CA GLU A 137 -12.38 -14.71 13.92
C GLU A 137 -11.41 -14.75 12.73
N GLU A 138 -11.38 -15.88 12.03
CA GLU A 138 -10.47 -16.06 10.90
C GLU A 138 -10.73 -14.97 9.85
N LEU A 139 -9.65 -14.33 9.40
CA LEU A 139 -9.74 -13.34 8.34
C LEU A 139 -10.23 -14.02 7.07
N LYS A 140 -11.41 -13.64 6.60
CA LYS A 140 -11.94 -14.12 5.33
C LYS A 140 -11.14 -13.53 4.17
N LYS A 141 -10.47 -14.39 3.40
CA LYS A 141 -9.80 -14.03 2.14
C LYS A 141 -10.83 -13.90 1.01
N TRP A 142 -11.67 -12.88 1.09
CA TRP A 142 -12.77 -12.61 0.16
C TRP A 142 -12.64 -11.20 -0.42
N LEU A 143 -12.87 -11.05 -1.72
CA LEU A 143 -13.26 -9.78 -2.34
C LEU A 143 -14.78 -9.79 -2.47
N VAL A 144 -15.47 -8.89 -1.76
CA VAL A 144 -16.92 -8.74 -1.81
C VAL A 144 -17.28 -7.53 -2.66
N ARG A 145 -18.20 -7.72 -3.60
CA ARG A 145 -18.72 -6.68 -4.48
C ARG A 145 -20.24 -6.78 -4.48
N ARG A 146 -20.93 -5.82 -3.89
CA ARG A 146 -22.39 -5.81 -3.77
C ARG A 146 -22.99 -4.70 -4.61
N VAL A 147 -23.90 -5.08 -5.50
CA VAL A 147 -24.71 -4.16 -6.29
C VAL A 147 -26.07 -4.04 -5.62
N GLU A 148 -26.54 -2.83 -5.42
CA GLU A 148 -27.89 -2.53 -4.90
C GLU A 148 -28.54 -1.46 -5.78
N CYS A 149 -29.79 -1.71 -6.21
CA CYS A 149 -30.55 -0.69 -6.91
C CYS A 149 -31.32 0.17 -5.91
N ILE A 150 -30.92 1.43 -5.80
CA ILE A 150 -31.50 2.38 -4.85
C ILE A 150 -32.81 2.96 -5.38
N ARG A 151 -32.96 3.06 -6.69
CA ARG A 151 -34.15 3.63 -7.33
C ARG A 151 -34.30 3.13 -8.75
N GLY A 152 -35.54 2.85 -9.16
CA GLY A 152 -35.89 2.58 -10.55
C GLY A 152 -35.38 1.22 -11.04
N THR A 153 -34.84 1.17 -12.25
CA THR A 153 -34.31 -0.07 -12.83
C THR A 153 -33.11 0.23 -13.70
N LEU A 154 -32.04 -0.55 -13.57
CA LEU A 154 -30.84 -0.37 -14.36
C LEU A 154 -30.32 -1.71 -14.90
N THR A 155 -29.74 -1.67 -16.10
CA THR A 155 -29.01 -2.80 -16.67
C THR A 155 -27.52 -2.64 -16.36
N LEU A 156 -26.86 -3.74 -16.00
CA LEU A 156 -25.41 -3.78 -15.77
C LEU A 156 -24.80 -4.96 -16.51
N ASP A 157 -23.59 -4.74 -17.02
CA ASP A 157 -22.72 -5.77 -17.54
C ASP A 157 -21.73 -6.19 -16.43
N VAL A 158 -21.57 -7.50 -16.28
CA VAL A 158 -20.66 -8.13 -15.33
C VAL A 158 -19.62 -8.92 -16.13
N GLU A 159 -18.35 -8.62 -15.90
CA GLU A 159 -17.24 -9.27 -16.58
C GLU A 159 -16.17 -9.73 -15.58
N ILE A 160 -15.73 -10.98 -15.70
CA ILE A 160 -14.69 -11.55 -14.84
C ILE A 160 -13.67 -12.26 -15.72
N PHE A 161 -12.51 -11.65 -15.90
CA PHE A 161 -11.40 -12.19 -16.68
C PHE A 161 -10.13 -12.22 -15.82
N PRO A 162 -9.90 -13.29 -15.03
CA PRO A 162 -8.67 -13.42 -14.26
C PRO A 162 -7.45 -13.59 -15.17
N SER A 163 -6.31 -13.07 -14.72
CA SER A 163 -5.03 -13.16 -15.41
C SER A 163 -3.94 -13.55 -14.41
N PHE A 164 -3.70 -14.86 -14.29
CA PHE A 164 -2.87 -15.42 -13.23
C PHE A 164 -1.38 -15.25 -13.47
N ASN A 165 -0.64 -15.07 -12.38
CA ASN A 165 0.81 -14.93 -12.38
C ASN A 165 1.29 -13.82 -13.32
N TYR A 166 0.70 -12.63 -13.18
CA TYR A 166 0.97 -11.47 -14.04
C TYR A 166 0.60 -11.71 -15.51
N GLY A 167 -0.46 -12.49 -15.75
CA GLY A 167 -0.88 -12.91 -17.08
C GLY A 167 0.09 -13.83 -17.81
N ARG A 168 0.89 -14.61 -17.08
CA ARG A 168 1.80 -15.62 -17.66
C ARG A 168 1.20 -17.00 -17.70
N TYR A 169 0.21 -17.29 -16.86
CA TYR A 169 -0.33 -18.65 -16.74
C TYR A 169 -1.74 -18.74 -17.32
N PRO A 170 -2.04 -19.82 -18.06
CA PRO A 170 -3.41 -20.14 -18.41
C PRO A 170 -4.21 -20.58 -17.19
N HIS A 171 -5.52 -20.61 -17.35
CA HIS A 171 -6.45 -21.18 -16.38
C HIS A 171 -7.62 -21.85 -17.07
N GLU A 172 -8.23 -22.78 -16.36
CA GLU A 172 -9.52 -23.39 -16.72
C GLU A 172 -10.64 -22.66 -15.99
N THR A 173 -11.73 -22.37 -16.71
CA THR A 173 -12.95 -21.80 -16.13
C THR A 173 -14.01 -22.89 -16.06
N ILE A 174 -14.46 -23.20 -14.84
CA ILE A 174 -15.49 -24.19 -14.55
C ILE A 174 -16.76 -23.43 -14.18
N LEU A 175 -17.83 -23.62 -14.96
CA LEU A 175 -19.14 -23.04 -14.67
C LEU A 175 -20.02 -24.16 -14.11
N TYR A 176 -20.34 -24.09 -12.82
CA TYR A 176 -21.17 -25.09 -12.15
C TYR A 176 -22.66 -24.85 -12.39
N GLN A 177 -23.03 -23.57 -12.49
CA GLN A 177 -24.41 -23.16 -12.68
C GLN A 177 -24.48 -22.00 -13.69
N GLU A 178 -25.11 -22.24 -14.83
CA GLU A 178 -25.26 -21.21 -15.88
C GLU A 178 -26.29 -20.15 -15.49
N HIS A 179 -27.47 -20.61 -15.06
CA HIS A 179 -28.57 -19.79 -14.58
C HIS A 179 -28.67 -19.91 -13.07
N HIS A 180 -28.47 -18.81 -12.35
CA HIS A 180 -28.51 -18.76 -10.89
C HIS A 180 -29.66 -17.87 -10.41
N VAL A 181 -30.42 -18.39 -9.45
CA VAL A 181 -31.65 -17.80 -8.89
C VAL A 181 -31.63 -17.88 -7.36
N SER A 182 -32.43 -17.06 -6.69
CA SER A 182 -32.45 -16.96 -5.22
C SER A 182 -32.87 -18.25 -4.49
N SER A 183 -33.51 -19.20 -5.18
CA SER A 183 -33.91 -20.50 -4.61
C SER A 183 -32.78 -21.54 -4.62
N ASP A 184 -31.62 -21.22 -5.17
CA ASP A 184 -30.52 -22.17 -5.27
C ASP A 184 -29.86 -22.42 -3.91
N SER A 185 -29.63 -23.71 -3.61
CA SER A 185 -29.03 -24.14 -2.34
C SER A 185 -27.54 -23.83 -2.20
N LYS A 186 -26.84 -23.51 -3.29
CA LYS A 186 -25.39 -23.27 -3.33
C LYS A 186 -25.11 -21.91 -3.95
N SER A 187 -24.24 -21.13 -3.32
CA SER A 187 -23.83 -19.83 -3.84
C SER A 187 -22.73 -19.94 -4.90
N LYS A 188 -21.99 -21.05 -4.94
CA LYS A 188 -20.86 -21.24 -5.85
C LYS A 188 -21.34 -21.40 -7.29
N VAL A 189 -21.09 -20.39 -8.12
CA VAL A 189 -21.49 -20.37 -9.53
C VAL A 189 -20.37 -20.83 -10.45
N ALA A 190 -19.13 -20.43 -10.16
CA ALA A 190 -17.99 -20.75 -11.00
C ALA A 190 -16.66 -20.90 -10.24
N ALA A 191 -15.66 -21.47 -10.90
CA ALA A 191 -14.27 -21.49 -10.45
C ALA A 191 -13.28 -21.24 -11.59
N PHE A 192 -12.12 -20.69 -11.24
CA PHE A 192 -11.01 -20.39 -12.13
C PHE A 192 -9.75 -21.07 -11.56
N HIS A 193 -9.26 -22.10 -12.23
CA HIS A 193 -8.16 -22.91 -11.74
C HIS A 193 -6.93 -22.69 -12.60
N SER A 194 -5.92 -22.03 -12.04
CA SER A 194 -4.57 -21.95 -12.61
C SER A 194 -3.63 -22.89 -11.85
N LYS A 195 -2.35 -22.89 -12.25
CA LYS A 195 -1.31 -23.76 -11.70
C LYS A 195 -1.16 -23.60 -10.18
N ASP A 196 -1.03 -22.37 -9.70
CA ASP A 196 -0.67 -22.07 -8.30
C ASP A 196 -1.83 -21.46 -7.51
N VAL A 197 -2.87 -20.96 -8.19
CA VAL A 197 -4.00 -20.27 -7.58
C VAL A 197 -5.31 -20.83 -8.14
N LYS A 198 -6.25 -21.13 -7.25
CA LYS A 198 -7.62 -21.52 -7.58
C LYS A 198 -8.58 -20.55 -6.93
N LEU A 199 -9.41 -19.91 -7.74
CA LEU A 199 -10.43 -18.97 -7.28
C LEU A 199 -11.81 -19.55 -7.53
N GLN A 200 -12.77 -19.18 -6.70
CA GLN A 200 -14.18 -19.40 -6.95
C GLN A 200 -14.98 -18.12 -6.83
N LEU A 201 -16.07 -18.08 -7.58
CA LEU A 201 -17.07 -17.02 -7.56
C LEU A 201 -18.34 -17.57 -6.90
N ASP A 202 -18.73 -16.94 -5.79
CA ASP A 202 -20.04 -17.11 -5.19
C ASP A 202 -20.94 -15.92 -5.54
N VAL A 203 -22.23 -16.18 -5.74
CA VAL A 203 -23.27 -15.16 -5.93
C VAL A 203 -24.35 -15.35 -4.87
N ALA A 204 -24.79 -14.23 -4.28
CA ALA A 204 -25.93 -14.16 -3.37
C ALA A 204 -26.93 -13.14 -3.91
N LEU A 205 -28.21 -13.52 -3.93
CA LEU A 205 -29.30 -12.75 -4.54
C LEU A 205 -30.30 -12.34 -3.45
N GLU A 206 -30.57 -11.05 -3.34
CA GLU A 206 -31.53 -10.49 -2.39
C GLU A 206 -32.79 -10.02 -3.12
N LYS A 207 -33.95 -10.30 -2.50
CA LYS A 207 -35.25 -9.88 -3.04
C LYS A 207 -35.48 -8.41 -2.71
N GLY A 208 -36.14 -7.69 -3.62
CA GLY A 208 -36.64 -6.34 -3.33
C GLY A 208 -37.90 -6.38 -2.45
N GLU A 209 -38.50 -5.21 -2.24
CA GLU A 209 -39.74 -5.05 -1.45
C GLU A 209 -40.94 -5.82 -2.02
N ASP A 210 -40.92 -6.12 -3.33
CA ASP A 210 -41.93 -6.93 -4.02
C ASP A 210 -41.52 -8.42 -3.99
N GLU A 211 -42.15 -9.22 -3.12
CA GLU A 211 -41.82 -10.65 -2.90
C GLU A 211 -41.88 -11.51 -4.18
N ALA A 212 -42.53 -11.01 -5.24
CA ALA A 212 -42.74 -11.72 -6.50
C ALA A 212 -41.54 -11.69 -7.48
N SER A 213 -40.55 -10.81 -7.29
CA SER A 213 -39.47 -10.54 -8.27
C SER A 213 -38.09 -10.66 -7.62
N CYS A 214 -37.39 -11.78 -7.87
CA CYS A 214 -35.98 -11.95 -7.50
C CYS A 214 -35.09 -11.71 -8.72
N PRO A 215 -33.92 -11.06 -8.55
CA PRO A 215 -32.95 -11.00 -9.63
C PRO A 215 -32.48 -12.42 -9.98
N ALA A 216 -32.26 -12.65 -11.27
CA ALA A 216 -31.63 -13.87 -11.79
C ALA A 216 -30.42 -13.47 -12.62
N ILE A 217 -29.37 -14.29 -12.58
CA ILE A 217 -28.14 -14.04 -13.34
C ILE A 217 -27.81 -15.24 -14.21
N THR A 218 -27.42 -14.96 -15.44
CA THR A 218 -26.98 -15.96 -16.40
C THR A 218 -25.56 -15.66 -16.83
N PHE A 219 -24.63 -16.56 -16.53
CA PHE A 219 -23.24 -16.44 -16.94
C PHE A 219 -22.97 -17.19 -18.23
N LYS A 220 -22.12 -16.62 -19.07
CA LYS A 220 -21.56 -17.28 -20.25
C LYS A 220 -20.04 -17.25 -20.17
N LYS A 221 -19.41 -18.36 -20.59
CA LYS A 221 -17.97 -18.36 -20.79
C LYS A 221 -17.64 -17.59 -22.07
N GLU A 222 -16.62 -16.76 -22.00
CA GLU A 222 -16.16 -16.00 -23.16
C GLU A 222 -14.63 -16.02 -23.22
N LYS A 223 -14.07 -16.23 -24.41
CA LYS A 223 -12.63 -16.12 -24.63
C LYS A 223 -12.33 -14.85 -25.40
N ARG A 224 -11.46 -14.00 -24.86
CA ARG A 224 -11.03 -12.75 -25.51
C ARG A 224 -9.61 -12.86 -26.05
N PRO A 225 -9.26 -12.12 -27.10
CA PRO A 225 -7.87 -12.01 -27.54
C PRO A 225 -6.98 -11.50 -26.40
N GLY A 226 -5.77 -12.06 -26.25
CA GLY A 226 -4.82 -11.66 -25.20
C GLY A 226 -4.99 -12.37 -23.86
N THR A 227 -6.16 -12.95 -23.55
CA THR A 227 -6.36 -13.72 -22.32
C THR A 227 -5.86 -15.16 -22.47
N LEU A 228 -5.30 -15.71 -21.39
CA LEU A 228 -4.80 -17.10 -21.35
C LEU A 228 -5.83 -18.12 -20.82
N GLY A 229 -7.08 -17.69 -20.66
CA GLY A 229 -8.21 -18.52 -20.26
C GLY A 229 -9.53 -17.83 -20.58
N GLU A 230 -10.63 -18.56 -20.43
CA GLU A 230 -11.97 -18.01 -20.60
C GLU A 230 -12.34 -17.15 -19.38
N GLY A 231 -13.00 -16.03 -19.61
CA GLY A 231 -13.67 -15.28 -18.56
C GLY A 231 -15.14 -15.66 -18.46
N LEU A 232 -15.85 -14.93 -17.60
CA LEU A 232 -17.30 -15.00 -17.48
C LEU A 232 -17.90 -13.64 -17.78
N VAL A 233 -19.00 -13.64 -18.52
CA VAL A 233 -19.81 -12.46 -18.80
C VAL A 233 -21.26 -12.72 -18.41
N ALA A 234 -21.93 -11.71 -17.88
CA ALA A 234 -23.36 -11.72 -17.63
C ALA A 234 -23.94 -10.31 -17.84
N ARG A 235 -25.20 -10.25 -18.26
CA ARG A 235 -25.99 -9.01 -18.27
C ARG A 235 -27.13 -9.18 -17.29
N ILE A 236 -27.23 -8.26 -16.35
CA ILE A 236 -28.23 -8.28 -15.29
C ILE A 236 -29.11 -7.03 -15.37
N GLN A 237 -30.39 -7.20 -15.08
CA GLN A 237 -31.31 -6.11 -14.83
C GLN A 237 -31.65 -6.13 -13.34
N ILE A 238 -31.47 -5.00 -12.67
CA ILE A 238 -31.71 -4.87 -11.24
C ILE A 238 -32.74 -3.77 -10.99
N GLN A 239 -33.73 -4.08 -10.14
CA GLN A 239 -34.84 -3.19 -9.80
C GLN A 239 -34.69 -2.67 -8.37
N GLU A 240 -35.36 -1.56 -8.07
CA GLU A 240 -35.36 -0.91 -6.76
C GLU A 240 -35.52 -1.90 -5.59
N GLY A 241 -34.63 -1.79 -4.61
CA GLY A 241 -34.57 -2.65 -3.44
C GLY A 241 -33.88 -4.00 -3.65
N GLN A 242 -33.64 -4.43 -4.90
CA GLN A 242 -32.89 -5.67 -5.16
C GLN A 242 -31.39 -5.46 -4.98
N ALA A 243 -30.71 -6.49 -4.50
CA ALA A 243 -29.26 -6.54 -4.42
C ALA A 243 -28.67 -7.86 -4.95
N ILE A 244 -27.48 -7.79 -5.52
CA ILE A 244 -26.69 -8.93 -5.98
C ILE A 244 -25.28 -8.78 -5.43
N SER A 245 -24.83 -9.78 -4.69
CA SER A 245 -23.48 -9.80 -4.14
C SER A 245 -22.62 -10.86 -4.82
N PHE A 246 -21.42 -10.46 -5.22
CA PHE A 246 -20.39 -11.32 -5.79
C PHE A 246 -19.25 -11.46 -4.79
N VAL A 247 -18.84 -12.70 -4.52
CA VAL A 247 -17.72 -13.00 -3.63
C VAL A 247 -16.66 -13.79 -4.38
N LEU A 248 -15.50 -13.18 -4.61
CA LEU A 248 -14.34 -13.85 -5.19
C LEU A 248 -13.40 -14.28 -4.04
N ARG A 249 -13.07 -15.57 -3.97
CA ARG A 249 -12.25 -16.14 -2.89
C ARG A 249 -11.48 -17.37 -3.36
N ASN A 250 -10.62 -17.91 -2.50
CA ASN A 250 -9.95 -19.19 -2.77
C ASN A 250 -10.96 -20.32 -2.94
N ASP A 251 -10.75 -21.14 -3.97
CA ASP A 251 -11.44 -22.41 -4.11
C ASP A 251 -10.69 -23.49 -3.32
N ILE A 252 -11.29 -23.94 -2.22
CA ILE A 252 -10.72 -24.93 -1.32
C ILE A 252 -11.56 -26.19 -1.41
N ASN A 253 -10.91 -27.34 -1.65
CA ASN A 253 -11.58 -28.63 -1.64
C ASN A 253 -12.24 -28.87 -0.27
N ASN A 254 -13.49 -29.33 -0.25
CA ASN A 254 -14.30 -29.56 0.96
C ASN A 254 -14.57 -28.29 1.80
N HIS A 255 -14.75 -27.13 1.15
CA HIS A 255 -15.11 -25.90 1.83
C HIS A 255 -16.41 -26.06 2.63
N ILE A 256 -16.40 -25.70 3.92
CA ILE A 256 -17.53 -25.89 4.85
C ILE A 256 -18.71 -24.97 4.50
N THR A 257 -18.44 -23.73 4.08
CA THR A 257 -19.50 -22.79 3.64
C THR A 257 -19.85 -23.05 2.18
N GLU A 258 -20.96 -23.78 1.96
CA GLU A 258 -21.50 -24.06 0.63
C GLU A 258 -22.44 -22.94 0.11
N HIS A 259 -23.05 -22.19 1.02
CA HIS A 259 -23.98 -21.11 0.72
C HIS A 259 -23.60 -19.85 1.51
N ILE A 260 -23.39 -18.75 0.79
CA ILE A 260 -23.24 -17.40 1.35
C ILE A 260 -24.59 -16.70 1.23
N SER A 261 -25.20 -16.38 2.36
CA SER A 261 -26.46 -15.60 2.41
C SER A 261 -26.18 -14.11 2.52
N THR A 262 -27.20 -13.28 2.25
CA THR A 262 -27.13 -11.83 2.39
C THR A 262 -26.81 -11.42 3.83
N GLU A 263 -27.38 -12.09 4.82
CA GLU A 263 -27.15 -11.76 6.24
C GLU A 263 -25.69 -11.97 6.64
N VAL A 264 -25.02 -12.98 6.07
CA VAL A 264 -23.57 -13.18 6.28
C VAL A 264 -22.79 -12.00 5.71
N LEU A 265 -23.15 -11.52 4.53
CA LEU A 265 -22.47 -10.42 3.86
C LEU A 265 -22.71 -9.08 4.58
N ASP A 266 -23.93 -8.84 5.06
CA ASP A 266 -24.27 -7.69 5.91
C ASP A 266 -23.42 -7.68 7.19
N ALA A 267 -23.31 -8.83 7.85
CA ALA A 267 -22.46 -8.97 9.02
C ALA A 267 -20.99 -8.67 8.69
N GLN A 268 -20.48 -9.20 7.57
CA GLN A 268 -19.10 -8.91 7.14
C GLN A 268 -18.88 -7.42 6.83
N GLN A 269 -19.83 -6.75 6.19
CA GLN A 269 -19.75 -5.32 5.90
C GLN A 269 -19.76 -4.49 7.19
N HIS A 270 -20.67 -4.82 8.12
CA HIS A 270 -20.79 -4.16 9.42
C HIS A 270 -19.53 -4.32 10.27
N ASP A 271 -18.98 -5.52 10.35
CA ASP A 271 -17.76 -5.81 11.10
C ASP A 271 -16.56 -5.09 10.50
N THR A 272 -16.49 -5.03 9.17
CA THR A 272 -15.45 -4.29 8.45
C THR A 272 -15.52 -2.80 8.74
N GLN A 273 -16.72 -2.21 8.66
CA GLN A 273 -16.91 -0.80 8.99
C GLN A 273 -16.54 -0.52 10.46
N THR A 274 -16.95 -1.40 11.37
CA THR A 274 -16.63 -1.29 12.79
C THR A 274 -15.12 -1.37 13.05
N PHE A 275 -14.41 -2.27 12.37
CA PHE A 275 -12.96 -2.38 12.46
C PHE A 275 -12.26 -1.06 12.10
N TRP A 276 -12.58 -0.49 10.94
CA TRP A 276 -11.97 0.76 10.48
C TRP A 276 -12.34 1.97 11.34
N TYR A 277 -13.60 2.04 11.78
CA TYR A 277 -14.06 3.07 12.70
C TYR A 277 -13.29 3.00 14.04
N ASN A 278 -13.17 1.81 14.62
CA ASN A 278 -12.42 1.59 15.86
C ASN A 278 -10.94 1.90 15.72
N PHE A 279 -10.35 1.66 14.54
CA PHE A 279 -9.00 2.09 14.25
C PHE A 279 -8.92 3.62 14.24
N ILE A 280 -9.66 4.31 13.36
CA ILE A 280 -9.46 5.74 13.15
C ILE A 280 -9.88 6.60 14.36
N SER A 281 -10.83 6.13 15.17
CA SER A 281 -11.28 6.80 16.39
C SER A 281 -10.15 6.97 17.43
N GLN A 282 -9.05 6.22 17.34
CA GLN A 282 -7.88 6.35 18.20
C GLN A 282 -7.00 7.56 17.85
N SER A 283 -7.19 8.16 16.67
CA SER A 283 -6.37 9.29 16.20
C SER A 283 -6.44 10.49 17.14
N ARG A 284 -5.27 10.99 17.53
CA ARG A 284 -5.13 12.21 18.35
C ARG A 284 -5.09 13.50 17.53
N TYR A 285 -5.24 13.42 16.20
CA TYR A 285 -5.17 14.58 15.33
C TYR A 285 -6.39 15.50 15.51
N LYS A 286 -6.14 16.79 15.79
CA LYS A 286 -7.17 17.84 15.96
C LYS A 286 -7.00 19.02 15.00
N GLY A 287 -6.13 18.90 13.99
CA GLY A 287 -5.87 19.97 13.04
C GLY A 287 -6.95 20.13 11.98
N ARG A 288 -6.83 21.18 11.16
CA ARG A 288 -7.82 21.56 10.13
C ARG A 288 -8.07 20.52 9.04
N TRP A 289 -7.09 19.65 8.77
CA TRP A 289 -7.12 18.69 7.64
C TRP A 289 -7.58 17.29 8.07
N ARG A 290 -8.58 17.20 8.96
CA ARG A 290 -8.95 15.94 9.63
C ARG A 290 -9.28 14.82 8.64
N GLU A 291 -10.04 15.12 7.58
CA GLU A 291 -10.47 14.12 6.60
C GLU A 291 -9.29 13.54 5.81
N VAL A 292 -8.43 14.41 5.28
CA VAL A 292 -7.22 14.01 4.53
C VAL A 292 -6.29 13.18 5.41
N VAL A 293 -6.00 13.65 6.63
CA VAL A 293 -5.15 12.92 7.58
C VAL A 293 -5.77 11.57 7.95
N SER A 294 -7.08 11.51 8.14
CA SER A 294 -7.76 10.26 8.49
C SER A 294 -7.71 9.24 7.35
N ARG A 295 -7.90 9.69 6.11
CA ARG A 295 -7.77 8.84 4.92
C ARG A 295 -6.34 8.33 4.76
N SER A 296 -5.33 9.20 4.90
CA SER A 296 -3.92 8.78 4.85
C SER A 296 -3.57 7.76 5.93
N LEU A 297 -4.08 7.92 7.15
CA LEU A 297 -3.85 6.95 8.23
C LEU A 297 -4.45 5.58 7.94
N MET A 298 -5.65 5.53 7.36
CA MET A 298 -6.27 4.27 6.95
C MET A 298 -5.49 3.59 5.83
N ILE A 299 -4.96 4.37 4.89
CA ILE A 299 -4.08 3.85 3.81
C ILE A 299 -2.80 3.25 4.41
N LEU A 300 -2.11 3.96 5.32
CA LEU A 300 -0.92 3.45 6.00
C LEU A 300 -1.22 2.17 6.80
N LYS A 301 -2.36 2.14 7.51
CA LYS A 301 -2.83 0.95 8.23
C LYS A 301 -3.08 -0.21 7.28
N MET A 302 -3.72 0.04 6.13
CA MET A 302 -3.99 -0.97 5.12
C MET A 302 -2.70 -1.57 4.54
N MET A 303 -1.66 -0.76 4.33
CA MET A 303 -0.35 -1.21 3.83
C MET A 303 0.53 -1.88 4.91
N THR A 304 0.07 -1.95 6.16
CA THR A 304 0.76 -2.70 7.21
C THR A 304 0.33 -4.16 7.15
N TYR A 305 1.21 -5.06 6.74
CA TYR A 305 0.96 -6.49 6.65
C TYR A 305 0.72 -7.09 8.04
N GLU A 306 -0.53 -7.41 8.35
CA GLU A 306 -0.97 -7.80 9.70
C GLU A 306 -0.19 -8.98 10.30
N PRO A 307 0.14 -10.06 9.55
CA PRO A 307 0.80 -11.23 10.14
C PRO A 307 2.19 -10.96 10.71
N THR A 308 2.94 -10.00 10.16
CA THR A 308 4.32 -9.73 10.59
C THR A 308 4.51 -8.32 11.15
N GLY A 309 3.66 -7.36 10.77
CA GLY A 309 3.86 -5.94 11.04
C GLY A 309 4.66 -5.19 9.97
N ALA A 310 5.12 -5.87 8.91
CA ALA A 310 5.85 -5.24 7.81
C ALA A 310 5.01 -4.16 7.12
N ILE A 311 5.59 -3.00 6.84
CA ILE A 311 4.91 -1.90 6.14
C ILE A 311 5.48 -1.82 4.73
N ILE A 312 4.66 -2.02 3.69
CA ILE A 312 5.10 -1.90 2.30
C ILE A 312 5.11 -0.43 1.84
N ALA A 313 5.97 -0.10 0.87
CA ALA A 313 6.03 1.26 0.33
C ALA A 313 4.79 1.61 -0.52
N SER A 314 4.35 0.68 -1.38
CA SER A 314 3.10 0.78 -2.13
C SER A 314 2.61 -0.62 -2.51
N PRO A 315 1.30 -0.89 -2.60
CA PRO A 315 0.81 -2.20 -3.00
C PRO A 315 0.86 -2.47 -4.51
N THR A 316 1.40 -1.55 -5.30
CA THR A 316 1.52 -1.68 -6.76
C THR A 316 2.94 -1.99 -7.21
N PHE A 317 3.05 -2.53 -8.42
CA PHE A 317 4.31 -2.67 -9.14
C PHE A 317 4.19 -2.04 -10.52
N SER A 318 5.31 -1.56 -11.07
CA SER A 318 5.43 -1.04 -12.43
C SER A 318 4.54 0.12 -12.83
N VAL A 319 3.93 0.80 -11.87
CA VAL A 319 3.30 2.11 -12.13
C VAL A 319 4.43 3.12 -12.38
N PRO A 320 4.44 3.84 -13.51
CA PRO A 320 5.57 4.65 -13.92
C PRO A 320 5.65 5.96 -13.13
N GLU A 321 6.86 6.39 -12.76
CA GLU A 321 7.09 7.74 -12.20
C GLU A 321 6.67 8.86 -13.17
N ALA A 322 6.84 8.63 -14.47
CA ALA A 322 6.38 9.50 -15.55
C ALA A 322 5.91 8.64 -16.72
N ILE A 323 4.77 8.99 -17.32
CA ILE A 323 4.20 8.23 -18.45
C ILE A 323 5.23 8.17 -19.60
N GLY A 324 5.47 6.96 -20.13
CA GLY A 324 6.49 6.68 -21.14
C GLY A 324 7.92 6.55 -20.59
N GLY A 325 8.11 6.77 -19.29
CA GLY A 325 9.39 6.62 -18.60
C GLY A 325 9.75 5.17 -18.30
N VAL A 326 11.03 4.96 -17.95
CA VAL A 326 11.61 3.64 -17.66
C VAL A 326 11.68 3.31 -16.17
N ARG A 327 11.32 4.25 -15.30
CA ARG A 327 11.39 4.14 -13.83
C ARG A 327 10.08 3.56 -13.30
N ASN A 328 9.92 2.26 -13.54
CA ASN A 328 8.72 1.50 -13.25
C ASN A 328 9.16 0.35 -12.34
N TRP A 329 8.96 0.50 -11.02
CA TRP A 329 9.52 -0.38 -10.00
C TRP A 329 8.44 -1.14 -9.23
N ASP A 330 8.83 -2.23 -8.59
CA ASP A 330 7.99 -2.94 -7.63
C ASP A 330 8.19 -2.36 -6.23
N TYR A 331 7.11 -1.84 -5.64
CA TYR A 331 7.13 -1.16 -4.34
C TYR A 331 6.46 -1.98 -3.22
N ARG A 332 6.15 -3.25 -3.48
CA ARG A 332 5.41 -4.14 -2.56
C ARG A 332 6.26 -4.70 -1.41
N TYR A 333 7.38 -4.06 -1.13
CA TYR A 333 8.39 -4.47 -0.15
C TYR A 333 8.47 -3.48 1.00
N SER A 334 8.98 -3.96 2.14
CA SER A 334 9.16 -3.14 3.33
C SER A 334 10.53 -2.49 3.33
N TRP A 335 10.56 -1.22 2.95
CA TRP A 335 11.73 -0.36 2.98
C TRP A 335 11.97 0.17 4.39
N ILE A 336 13.22 0.11 4.84
CA ILE A 336 13.61 0.62 6.17
C ILE A 336 13.27 2.10 6.30
N ARG A 337 13.59 2.89 5.27
CA ARG A 337 13.30 4.32 5.19
C ARG A 337 11.82 4.64 5.38
N ASP A 338 11.02 4.13 4.46
CA ASP A 338 9.59 4.43 4.32
C ASP A 338 8.83 4.05 5.59
N SER A 339 9.20 2.90 6.14
CA SER A 339 8.62 2.40 7.38
C SER A 339 9.07 3.21 8.59
N SER A 340 10.32 3.65 8.66
CA SER A 340 10.84 4.50 9.75
C SER A 340 10.06 5.81 9.85
N PHE A 341 9.75 6.46 8.73
CA PHE A 341 8.88 7.65 8.72
C PHE A 341 7.43 7.33 9.10
N THR A 342 6.91 6.19 8.66
CA THR A 342 5.56 5.75 9.03
C THR A 342 5.43 5.55 10.54
N ILE A 343 6.45 4.98 11.20
CA ILE A 343 6.46 4.78 12.66
C ILE A 343 6.43 6.10 13.42
N TYR A 344 7.17 7.10 12.97
CA TYR A 344 7.12 8.42 13.58
C TYR A 344 5.69 8.98 13.58
N ILE A 345 4.97 8.87 12.46
CA ILE A 345 3.59 9.35 12.32
C ILE A 345 2.65 8.57 13.23
N LEU A 346 2.72 7.23 13.21
CA LEU A 346 1.87 6.36 14.03
C LEU A 346 2.04 6.67 15.53
N LEU A 347 3.28 6.76 16.02
CA LEU A 347 3.56 7.11 17.42
C LEU A 347 3.05 8.51 17.78
N ARG A 348 3.25 9.51 16.92
CA ARG A 348 2.79 10.89 17.15
C ARG A 348 1.27 11.01 17.19
N LEU A 349 0.56 10.23 16.39
CA LEU A 349 -0.89 10.29 16.26
C LEU A 349 -1.64 9.30 17.18
N GLY A 350 -0.91 8.47 17.92
CA GLY A 350 -1.47 7.62 19.00
C GLY A 350 -1.64 6.14 18.65
N PHE A 351 -1.18 5.71 17.49
CA PHE A 351 -1.29 4.34 16.95
C PHE A 351 -0.14 3.46 17.41
N LYS A 352 -0.12 3.18 18.72
CA LYS A 352 0.99 2.44 19.35
C LYS A 352 1.05 0.97 18.94
N ALA A 353 -0.09 0.32 18.75
CA ALA A 353 -0.13 -1.11 18.42
C ALA A 353 0.48 -1.37 17.03
N GLU A 354 0.20 -0.49 16.07
CA GLU A 354 0.78 -0.51 14.73
C GLU A 354 2.30 -0.28 14.79
N ALA A 355 2.73 0.68 15.60
CA ALA A 355 4.15 0.94 15.79
C ALA A 355 4.87 -0.24 16.47
N ASP A 356 4.25 -0.86 17.49
CA ASP A 356 4.79 -2.05 18.15
C ASP A 356 4.98 -3.21 17.17
N ALA A 357 3.98 -3.49 16.33
CA ALA A 357 4.03 -4.59 15.37
C ALA A 357 5.19 -4.45 14.38
N TYR A 358 5.35 -3.26 13.78
CA TYR A 358 6.48 -3.03 12.87
C TYR A 358 7.82 -3.02 13.60
N MET A 359 7.90 -2.45 14.81
CA MET A 359 9.15 -2.45 15.56
C MET A 359 9.59 -3.87 15.94
N GLU A 360 8.64 -4.76 16.27
CA GLU A 360 8.91 -6.19 16.48
C GLU A 360 9.43 -6.86 15.19
N PHE A 361 8.81 -6.57 14.04
CA PHE A 361 9.29 -7.03 12.73
C PHE A 361 10.74 -6.60 12.45
N ILE A 362 11.01 -5.29 12.48
CA ILE A 362 12.32 -4.77 12.06
C ILE A 362 13.41 -5.08 13.08
N MET A 363 13.13 -5.08 14.39
CA MET A 363 14.13 -5.41 15.40
C MET A 363 14.59 -6.87 15.28
N GLU A 364 13.70 -7.81 14.95
CA GLU A 364 14.11 -9.19 14.70
C GLU A 364 15.08 -9.29 13.51
N ARG A 365 14.82 -8.55 12.41
CA ARG A 365 15.67 -8.56 11.21
C ARG A 365 16.96 -7.79 11.44
N PHE A 366 16.92 -6.72 12.21
CA PHE A 366 18.09 -5.95 12.62
C PHE A 366 19.10 -6.78 13.40
N VAL A 367 18.62 -7.74 14.19
CA VAL A 367 19.45 -8.68 14.95
C VAL A 367 19.97 -9.82 14.07
N ARG A 368 19.18 -10.30 13.10
CA ARG A 368 19.46 -11.56 12.37
C ARG A 368 19.96 -11.39 10.93
N SER A 369 19.55 -10.33 10.25
CA SER A 369 19.71 -10.13 8.82
C SER A 369 20.87 -9.17 8.55
N ARG A 370 22.07 -9.73 8.45
CA ARG A 370 23.30 -9.02 8.07
C ARG A 370 23.75 -9.45 6.69
N GLY A 371 24.13 -8.49 5.86
CA GLY A 371 24.87 -8.75 4.64
C GLY A 371 26.22 -9.41 4.96
N PRO A 372 26.85 -10.08 3.97
CA PRO A 372 28.20 -10.65 4.13
C PRO A 372 29.26 -9.62 4.54
N ASP A 373 29.05 -8.35 4.19
CA ASP A 373 29.89 -7.20 4.54
C ASP A 373 29.59 -6.62 5.94
N GLY A 374 28.54 -7.11 6.62
CA GLY A 374 28.06 -6.59 7.90
C GLY A 374 26.97 -5.51 7.78
N GLY A 375 26.69 -5.05 6.57
CA GLY A 375 25.66 -4.05 6.28
C GLY A 375 24.25 -4.57 6.52
N LEU A 376 23.30 -3.64 6.65
CA LEU A 376 21.88 -3.96 6.74
C LEU A 376 21.24 -3.92 5.35
N PRO A 377 20.45 -4.95 4.95
CA PRO A 377 19.64 -4.88 3.74
C PRO A 377 18.68 -3.68 3.80
N ILE A 378 18.52 -2.97 2.70
CA ILE A 378 17.75 -1.71 2.66
C ILE A 378 16.23 -1.93 2.65
N MET A 379 15.80 -3.11 2.23
CA MET A 379 14.39 -3.52 2.20
C MET A 379 14.24 -5.03 2.41
N PHE A 380 13.02 -5.44 2.75
CA PHE A 380 12.67 -6.84 2.99
C PHE A 380 11.34 -7.22 2.33
N THR A 381 11.13 -8.50 2.07
CA THR A 381 9.78 -9.03 1.79
C THR A 381 8.86 -8.82 2.98
N ILE A 382 7.54 -9.01 2.81
CA ILE A 382 6.58 -8.93 3.92
C ILE A 382 6.82 -9.99 5.01
N ARG A 383 7.69 -10.99 4.73
CA ARG A 383 8.11 -12.05 5.66
C ARG A 383 9.51 -11.83 6.24
N GLY A 384 10.25 -10.85 5.71
CA GLY A 384 11.58 -10.50 6.17
C GLY A 384 12.73 -11.12 5.39
N ASP A 385 12.46 -11.75 4.24
CA ASP A 385 13.50 -12.27 3.35
C ASP A 385 14.19 -11.12 2.61
N THR A 386 15.43 -11.35 2.22
CA THR A 386 16.29 -10.35 1.55
C THR A 386 16.53 -10.66 0.08
N ASP A 387 16.15 -11.85 -0.38
CA ASP A 387 16.26 -12.23 -1.79
C ASP A 387 15.06 -11.69 -2.57
N ILE A 388 15.30 -10.65 -3.37
CA ILE A 388 14.25 -9.92 -4.11
C ILE A 388 14.71 -9.76 -5.57
N PRO A 389 14.73 -10.86 -6.37
CA PRO A 389 15.22 -10.81 -7.74
C PRO A 389 14.34 -9.93 -8.62
N GLU A 390 14.95 -9.00 -9.36
CA GLU A 390 14.26 -8.16 -10.35
C GLU A 390 14.08 -8.93 -11.67
N LEU A 391 12.85 -8.97 -12.17
CA LEU A 391 12.47 -9.65 -13.41
C LEU A 391 11.64 -8.69 -14.28
N THR A 392 11.95 -8.64 -15.57
CA THR A 392 11.16 -7.89 -16.56
C THR A 392 10.08 -8.78 -17.18
N LEU A 393 8.84 -8.29 -17.21
CA LEU A 393 7.67 -8.91 -17.82
C LEU A 393 7.45 -8.34 -19.23
N GLY A 394 8.17 -8.86 -20.23
CA GLY A 394 8.16 -8.33 -21.59
C GLY A 394 6.86 -8.54 -22.38
N HIS A 395 5.92 -9.34 -21.86
CA HIS A 395 4.63 -9.58 -22.51
C HIS A 395 3.56 -8.53 -22.15
N LEU A 396 3.75 -7.74 -21.09
CA LEU A 396 2.88 -6.66 -20.69
C LEU A 396 3.37 -5.34 -21.28
N GLU A 397 2.46 -4.53 -21.80
CA GLU A 397 2.78 -3.23 -22.39
C GLU A 397 3.20 -2.15 -21.37
N GLY A 398 2.70 -2.25 -20.13
CA GLY A 398 2.88 -1.28 -19.06
C GLY A 398 1.85 -0.14 -19.11
N TYR A 399 1.61 0.51 -17.96
CA TYR A 399 0.57 1.55 -17.87
C TYR A 399 0.76 2.63 -18.94
N ARG A 400 -0.21 2.76 -19.86
CA ARG A 400 -0.16 3.66 -21.02
C ARG A 400 1.11 3.49 -21.87
N GLY A 401 1.55 2.23 -22.07
CA GLY A 401 2.75 1.88 -22.84
C GLY A 401 4.07 2.19 -22.14
N SER A 402 4.04 2.47 -20.83
CA SER A 402 5.26 2.77 -20.05
C SER A 402 6.01 1.48 -19.74
N SER A 403 7.12 1.25 -20.45
CA SER A 403 7.93 0.04 -20.35
C SER A 403 9.32 0.33 -19.77
N PRO A 404 10.00 -0.65 -19.16
CA PRO A 404 9.57 -2.03 -18.97
C PRO A 404 8.65 -2.21 -17.75
N VAL A 405 7.89 -3.30 -17.73
CA VAL A 405 7.18 -3.80 -16.54
C VAL A 405 8.13 -4.69 -15.74
N ARG A 406 8.36 -4.37 -14.47
CA ARG A 406 9.23 -5.09 -13.54
C ARG A 406 8.48 -5.61 -12.31
N ILE A 407 8.87 -6.79 -11.86
CA ILE A 407 8.55 -7.35 -10.55
C ILE A 407 9.85 -7.60 -9.80
N GLY A 408 9.82 -7.56 -8.47
CA GLY A 408 11.07 -7.50 -7.71
C GLY A 408 11.75 -6.14 -7.82
N ASN A 409 12.86 -5.98 -7.10
CA ASN A 409 13.51 -4.68 -7.02
C ASN A 409 15.03 -4.83 -6.89
N GLY A 410 15.74 -4.45 -7.95
CA GLY A 410 17.20 -4.55 -8.02
C GLY A 410 17.91 -3.61 -7.05
N ALA A 411 17.19 -2.64 -6.46
CA ALA A 411 17.74 -1.82 -5.39
C ALA A 411 18.08 -2.64 -4.14
N ALA A 412 17.59 -3.88 -3.98
CA ALA A 412 17.88 -4.72 -2.81
C ALA A 412 19.40 -4.92 -2.56
N PHE A 413 20.23 -4.74 -3.60
CA PHE A 413 21.68 -4.84 -3.54
C PHE A 413 22.40 -3.47 -3.52
N HIS A 414 21.68 -2.36 -3.46
CA HIS A 414 22.26 -1.02 -3.36
C HIS A 414 22.85 -0.78 -1.96
N GLN A 415 23.91 0.03 -1.92
CA GLN A 415 24.47 0.53 -0.68
C GLN A 415 23.94 1.95 -0.44
N GLN A 416 23.02 2.06 0.53
CA GLN A 416 22.45 3.32 1.02
C GLN A 416 22.83 3.47 2.48
N PHE A 417 23.52 4.55 2.82
CA PHE A 417 24.01 4.74 4.18
C PHE A 417 23.07 5.59 5.04
N ASP A 418 22.14 6.29 4.40
CA ASP A 418 21.08 7.04 5.06
C ASP A 418 20.16 6.18 5.94
N ILE A 419 19.92 4.92 5.55
CA ILE A 419 19.06 3.98 6.27
C ILE A 419 19.45 3.80 7.75
N TYR A 420 20.74 3.92 8.08
CA TYR A 420 21.22 3.77 9.45
C TYR A 420 20.72 4.91 10.33
N GLY A 421 20.69 6.13 9.80
CA GLY A 421 20.13 7.29 10.49
C GLY A 421 18.63 7.18 10.69
N GLU A 422 17.92 6.79 9.63
CA GLU A 422 16.46 6.67 9.63
C GLU A 422 15.99 5.63 10.64
N LEU A 423 16.64 4.47 10.63
CA LEU A 423 16.35 3.40 11.56
C LEU A 423 16.71 3.77 13.01
N MET A 424 17.86 4.41 13.22
CA MET A 424 18.25 4.85 14.57
C MET A 424 17.33 5.94 15.11
N ASP A 425 16.81 6.83 14.26
CA ASP A 425 15.79 7.81 14.65
C ASP A 425 14.48 7.11 15.03
N ALA A 426 14.03 6.12 14.24
CA ALA A 426 12.86 5.31 14.56
C ALA A 426 13.01 4.55 15.90
N ILE A 427 14.15 3.89 16.14
CA ILE A 427 14.46 3.18 17.40
C ILE A 427 14.45 4.17 18.58
N TYR A 428 15.06 5.35 18.41
CA TYR A 428 15.10 6.37 19.45
C TYR A 428 13.71 6.91 19.80
N LEU A 429 12.89 7.19 18.79
CA LEU A 429 11.50 7.63 18.95
C LEU A 429 10.63 6.56 19.58
N TYR A 430 10.81 5.30 19.16
CA TYR A 430 10.12 4.17 19.76
C TYR A 430 10.48 3.99 21.24
N ASN A 431 11.76 4.10 21.61
CA ASN A 431 12.17 4.09 23.02
C ASN A 431 11.58 5.26 23.83
N LYS A 432 11.28 6.40 23.17
CA LYS A 432 10.72 7.59 23.82
C LYS A 432 9.21 7.51 24.01
N TYR A 433 8.47 6.95 23.04
CA TYR A 433 7.00 7.02 23.00
C TYR A 433 6.30 5.65 23.03
N GLY A 434 7.01 4.59 22.64
CA GLY A 434 6.58 3.19 22.64
C GLY A 434 7.22 2.39 23.79
N LYS A 435 7.70 1.17 23.51
CA LYS A 435 8.33 0.29 24.50
C LYS A 435 9.83 0.62 24.67
N PRO A 436 10.40 0.47 25.88
CA PRO A 436 11.84 0.62 26.07
C PRO A 436 12.63 -0.42 25.27
N VAL A 437 13.80 -0.02 24.75
CA VAL A 437 14.68 -0.91 23.98
C VAL A 437 15.23 -2.05 24.87
N PRO A 438 15.09 -3.33 24.45
CA PRO A 438 15.67 -4.48 25.13
C PRO A 438 17.20 -4.58 24.99
N TRP A 439 17.83 -5.41 25.83
CA TRP A 439 19.27 -5.63 25.81
C TRP A 439 19.81 -6.17 24.47
N ASP A 440 19.16 -7.17 23.89
CA ASP A 440 19.63 -7.78 22.63
C ASP A 440 19.54 -6.80 21.45
N VAL A 441 18.50 -5.96 21.44
CA VAL A 441 18.36 -4.88 20.46
C VAL A 441 19.46 -3.83 20.67
N TRP A 442 19.75 -3.46 21.91
CA TRP A 442 20.88 -2.56 22.21
C TRP A 442 22.22 -3.13 21.75
N ARG A 443 22.46 -4.44 21.94
CA ARG A 443 23.67 -5.10 21.41
C ARG A 443 23.77 -4.96 19.89
N ALA A 444 22.70 -5.26 19.17
CA ALA A 444 22.65 -5.10 17.72
C ALA A 444 22.82 -3.63 17.27
N VAL A 445 22.31 -2.66 18.05
CA VAL A 445 22.53 -1.23 17.80
C VAL A 445 24.02 -0.89 17.89
N ARG A 446 24.73 -1.43 18.89
CA ARG A 446 26.19 -1.23 19.00
C ARG A 446 26.93 -1.83 17.82
N ASP A 447 26.61 -3.07 17.48
CA ASP A 447 27.25 -3.77 16.36
C ASP A 447 27.03 -2.99 15.03
N ILE A 448 25.87 -2.36 14.86
CA ILE A 448 25.62 -1.46 13.72
C ILE A 448 26.44 -0.20 13.76
N LEU A 449 26.44 0.52 14.88
CA LEU A 449 27.15 1.78 14.91
C LEU A 449 28.66 1.57 14.80
N ASP A 450 29.15 0.43 15.28
CA ASP A 450 30.53 -0.01 15.08
C ASP A 450 30.81 -0.37 13.62
N TYR A 451 29.87 -1.00 12.90
CA TYR A 451 29.95 -1.16 11.45
C TYR A 451 29.93 0.20 10.73
N VAL A 452 29.05 1.11 11.14
CA VAL A 452 28.93 2.45 10.53
C VAL A 452 30.23 3.23 10.64
N LEU A 453 31.02 3.06 11.72
CA LEU A 453 32.37 3.64 11.83
C LEU A 453 33.29 3.22 10.68
N THR A 454 33.10 2.02 10.11
CA THR A 454 33.97 1.47 9.05
C THR A 454 33.66 2.02 7.67
N ILE A 455 32.46 2.57 7.46
CA ILE A 455 31.97 3.05 6.15
C ILE A 455 31.85 4.58 6.08
N LEU A 456 32.30 5.31 7.11
CA LEU A 456 32.14 6.77 7.21
C LEU A 456 32.67 7.53 6.00
N ASP A 457 33.76 7.05 5.41
CA ASP A 457 34.45 7.72 4.29
C ASP A 457 34.11 7.10 2.93
N ASP A 458 33.17 6.15 2.89
CA ASP A 458 32.75 5.50 1.66
C ASP A 458 31.61 6.30 0.99
N PRO A 459 31.56 6.34 -0.35
CA PRO A 459 30.45 6.94 -1.08
C PRO A 459 29.28 5.95 -1.20
N ASP A 460 28.05 6.46 -1.23
CA ASP A 460 26.81 5.68 -1.26
C ASP A 460 25.86 6.15 -2.37
N MET A 461 24.69 5.52 -2.48
CA MET A 461 23.67 5.87 -3.49
C MET A 461 22.55 6.77 -2.98
N SER A 462 22.52 7.09 -1.67
CA SER A 462 21.50 7.94 -1.02
C SER A 462 20.05 7.51 -1.30
N ILE A 463 19.10 8.33 -0.87
CA ILE A 463 17.67 8.05 -0.98
C ILE A 463 17.14 8.02 -2.41
N TRP A 464 17.81 8.71 -3.34
CA TRP A 464 17.35 8.83 -4.72
C TRP A 464 17.75 7.65 -5.61
N GLU A 465 18.54 6.72 -5.06
CA GLU A 465 18.90 5.46 -5.69
C GLU A 465 19.49 5.65 -7.09
N VAL A 466 20.37 6.66 -7.22
CA VAL A 466 20.99 7.00 -8.50
C VAL A 466 21.89 5.85 -8.93
N ARG A 467 21.32 4.92 -9.71
CA ARG A 467 21.99 3.69 -10.16
C ARG A 467 23.35 4.07 -10.78
N ASN A 468 24.40 3.42 -10.29
CA ASN A 468 25.79 3.51 -10.76
C ASN A 468 26.59 4.79 -10.43
N ASN A 469 26.09 5.71 -9.60
CA ASN A 469 26.86 6.90 -9.19
C ASN A 469 26.94 7.03 -7.67
N LYS A 470 27.93 6.36 -7.06
CA LYS A 470 28.21 6.52 -5.63
C LYS A 470 28.88 7.88 -5.38
N GLN A 471 28.34 8.65 -4.45
CA GLN A 471 28.89 9.96 -4.06
C GLN A 471 28.77 10.16 -2.54
N HIS A 472 29.36 11.24 -2.01
CA HIS A 472 29.07 11.67 -0.64
C HIS A 472 27.88 12.62 -0.68
N PHE A 473 26.68 12.06 -0.61
CA PHE A 473 25.46 12.84 -0.59
C PHE A 473 25.29 13.54 0.76
N THR A 474 24.98 14.84 0.74
CA THR A 474 24.81 15.64 1.95
C THR A 474 23.72 15.05 2.86
N TYR A 475 22.65 14.51 2.26
CA TYR A 475 21.60 13.80 2.98
C TYR A 475 22.12 12.58 3.74
N SER A 476 22.82 11.66 3.06
CA SER A 476 23.38 10.47 3.69
C SER A 476 24.34 10.82 4.82
N GLN A 477 25.14 11.87 4.65
CA GLN A 477 26.07 12.35 5.66
C GLN A 477 25.36 12.90 6.91
N ILE A 478 24.26 13.64 6.72
CA ILE A 478 23.38 14.07 7.82
C ILE A 478 22.76 12.85 8.52
N MET A 479 22.31 11.83 7.78
CA MET A 479 21.70 10.65 8.38
C MET A 479 22.70 9.74 9.09
N LEU A 480 23.94 9.63 8.60
CA LEU A 480 25.04 9.02 9.35
C LEU A 480 25.31 9.76 10.67
N TRP A 481 25.24 11.09 10.67
CA TRP A 481 25.33 11.89 11.91
C TRP A 481 24.18 11.56 12.86
N VAL A 482 22.95 11.45 12.35
CA VAL A 482 21.77 11.05 13.13
C VAL A 482 22.00 9.68 13.77
N ALA A 483 22.57 8.71 13.05
CA ALA A 483 22.82 7.38 13.59
C ALA A 483 23.63 7.42 14.90
N PHE A 484 24.76 8.14 14.90
CA PHE A 484 25.60 8.30 16.09
C PHE A 484 24.95 9.16 17.17
N ASP A 485 24.33 10.30 16.82
CA ASP A 485 23.66 11.15 17.80
C ASP A 485 22.55 10.39 18.55
N ARG A 486 21.71 9.62 17.83
CA ARG A 486 20.65 8.82 18.45
C ARG A 486 21.20 7.65 19.26
N GLY A 487 22.26 7.00 18.79
CA GLY A 487 22.96 5.96 19.55
C GLY A 487 23.50 6.46 20.88
N LEU A 488 24.16 7.62 20.88
CA LEU A 488 24.70 8.27 22.08
C LEU A 488 23.62 8.71 23.06
N ARG A 489 22.54 9.35 22.56
CA ARG A 489 21.39 9.75 23.40
C ARG A 489 20.68 8.54 24.00
N LEU A 490 20.56 7.45 23.25
CA LEU A 490 19.97 6.21 23.74
C LEU A 490 20.84 5.59 24.84
N ALA A 491 22.16 5.54 24.63
CA ALA A 491 23.11 5.05 25.62
C ALA A 491 23.04 5.83 26.94
N GLU A 492 23.02 7.15 26.84
CA GLU A 492 22.94 8.04 28.01
C GLU A 492 21.61 7.91 28.74
N LYS A 493 20.48 8.01 28.02
CA LYS A 493 19.14 7.98 28.60
C LYS A 493 18.82 6.68 29.34
N ARG A 494 19.40 5.57 28.92
CA ARG A 494 19.17 4.23 29.50
C ARG A 494 20.33 3.71 30.32
N CYS A 495 21.42 4.49 30.44
CA CYS A 495 22.68 4.09 31.06
C CYS A 495 23.23 2.77 30.46
N PHE A 496 23.07 2.59 29.15
CA PHE A 496 23.53 1.37 28.49
C PHE A 496 25.05 1.33 28.33
N PRO A 497 25.70 0.16 28.48
CA PRO A 497 27.12 0.00 28.18
C PRO A 497 27.45 0.31 26.72
N CYS A 498 28.30 1.32 26.51
CA CYS A 498 28.80 1.73 25.19
C CYS A 498 30.34 1.79 25.21
N PRO A 499 31.03 0.68 24.90
CA PRO A 499 32.50 0.64 24.93
C PRO A 499 33.15 1.61 23.94
N ASN A 500 32.60 1.74 22.73
CA ASN A 500 33.11 2.64 21.68
C ASN A 500 32.55 4.06 21.77
N ARG A 501 32.03 4.49 22.93
CA ARG A 501 31.39 5.81 23.10
C ARG A 501 32.24 6.98 22.63
N ALA A 502 33.56 6.95 22.90
CA ALA A 502 34.48 8.00 22.48
C ALA A 502 34.57 8.10 20.95
N LYS A 503 34.67 6.95 20.26
CA LYS A 503 34.72 6.90 18.79
C LYS A 503 33.41 7.38 18.16
N TRP A 504 32.27 7.03 18.76
CA TRP A 504 30.96 7.50 18.29
C TRP A 504 30.79 9.01 18.44
N LEU A 505 31.29 9.58 19.54
CA LEU A 505 31.30 11.03 19.75
C LEU A 505 32.18 11.73 18.70
N GLU A 506 33.39 11.23 18.49
CA GLU A 506 34.31 11.74 17.48
C GLU A 506 33.71 11.64 16.07
N ALA A 507 33.14 10.49 15.70
CA ALA A 507 32.47 10.32 14.41
C ALA A 507 31.30 11.29 14.21
N ARG A 508 30.45 11.46 15.23
CA ARG A 508 29.34 12.43 15.21
C ARG A 508 29.87 13.84 14.96
N ASP A 509 30.89 14.28 15.71
CA ASP A 509 31.38 15.66 15.62
C ASP A 509 32.09 15.91 14.27
N ASN A 510 32.90 14.96 13.82
CA ASN A 510 33.57 15.03 12.51
C ASN A 510 32.57 15.04 11.35
N LEU A 511 31.51 14.23 11.40
CA LEU A 511 30.44 14.24 10.40
C LEU A 511 29.74 15.59 10.33
N TYR A 512 29.48 16.20 11.49
CA TYR A 512 28.85 17.52 11.55
C TYR A 512 29.71 18.56 10.85
N GLU A 513 30.99 18.71 11.25
CA GLU A 513 31.91 19.65 10.63
C GLU A 513 32.07 19.37 9.13
N ARG A 514 32.21 18.10 8.74
CA ARG A 514 32.31 17.70 7.32
C ARG A 514 31.12 18.15 6.48
N VAL A 515 29.89 17.99 6.99
CA VAL A 515 28.68 18.46 6.29
C VAL A 515 28.67 19.99 6.20
N MET A 516 29.06 20.69 7.27
CA MET A 516 29.09 22.15 7.27
C MET A 516 30.14 22.73 6.32
N GLU A 517 31.32 22.10 6.22
CA GLU A 517 32.42 22.52 5.36
C GLU A 517 32.23 22.15 3.89
N LYS A 518 31.79 20.92 3.62
CA LYS A 518 31.74 20.37 2.25
C LYS A 518 30.35 20.35 1.65
N GLY A 519 29.31 20.29 2.49
CA GLY A 519 27.92 20.24 2.05
C GLY A 519 27.31 21.61 1.79
N TYR A 520 27.91 22.70 2.29
CA TYR A 520 27.43 24.06 2.06
C TYR A 520 28.27 24.79 1.02
N ASN A 521 27.64 25.26 -0.07
CA ASN A 521 28.31 26.06 -1.07
C ASN A 521 28.18 27.56 -0.74
N GLU A 522 29.28 28.20 -0.37
CA GLU A 522 29.31 29.62 0.00
C GLU A 522 28.94 30.59 -1.13
N LYS A 523 29.26 30.22 -2.39
CA LYS A 523 28.94 31.05 -3.57
C LYS A 523 27.44 31.02 -3.87
N MET A 524 26.84 29.82 -3.82
CA MET A 524 25.41 29.64 -4.03
C MET A 524 24.58 30.00 -2.80
N LYS A 525 25.23 30.05 -1.62
CA LYS A 525 24.63 30.23 -0.29
C LYS A 525 23.58 29.16 0.02
N CYS A 526 23.84 27.91 -0.31
CA CYS A 526 22.92 26.82 -0.02
C CYS A 526 23.67 25.51 0.22
N PHE A 527 23.02 24.58 0.91
CA PHE A 527 23.46 23.18 0.92
C PHE A 527 23.22 22.53 -0.44
N VAL A 528 24.16 21.68 -0.85
CA VAL A 528 24.19 21.01 -2.17
C VAL A 528 23.85 19.54 -2.03
N GLN A 529 23.48 18.90 -3.13
CA GLN A 529 23.10 17.48 -3.17
C GLN A 529 24.24 16.56 -2.70
N SER A 530 25.45 16.77 -3.20
CA SER A 530 26.62 15.97 -2.85
C SER A 530 27.91 16.81 -2.85
N PHE A 531 28.94 16.32 -2.17
CA PHE A 531 30.23 17.01 -2.11
C PHE A 531 30.92 17.07 -3.48
N GLN A 532 30.69 16.05 -4.31
CA GLN A 532 31.23 15.98 -5.67
C GLN A 532 30.45 16.85 -6.66
N ASN A 533 29.13 16.98 -6.49
CA ASN A 533 28.27 17.81 -7.33
C ASN A 533 27.83 19.06 -6.57
N ASN A 534 28.78 19.98 -6.38
CA ASN A 534 28.62 21.15 -5.53
C ASN A 534 27.76 22.27 -6.13
N THR A 535 27.04 22.03 -7.22
CA THR A 535 26.12 23.00 -7.84
C THR A 535 24.68 22.52 -7.93
N MET A 536 24.40 21.27 -7.53
CA MET A 536 23.07 20.69 -7.63
C MET A 536 22.30 20.87 -6.32
N LEU A 537 21.03 21.28 -6.42
CA LEU A 537 20.12 21.37 -5.28
C LEU A 537 19.49 20.02 -4.98
N ASP A 538 19.11 19.81 -3.72
CA ASP A 538 18.33 18.64 -3.30
C ASP A 538 17.36 19.02 -2.17
N SER A 539 16.08 18.72 -2.36
CA SER A 539 15.04 18.98 -1.39
C SER A 539 15.11 18.05 -0.17
N SER A 540 15.80 16.92 -0.28
CA SER A 540 16.02 15.97 0.81
C SER A 540 16.68 16.63 2.03
N ILE A 541 17.49 17.66 1.81
CA ILE A 541 18.23 18.41 2.85
C ILE A 541 17.28 19.14 3.81
N LEU A 542 16.02 19.38 3.42
CA LEU A 542 15.01 19.98 4.28
C LEU A 542 14.65 19.12 5.51
N ILE A 543 15.14 17.87 5.58
CA ILE A 543 15.08 17.02 6.76
C ILE A 543 15.92 17.58 7.93
N ALA A 544 17.00 18.33 7.65
CA ALA A 544 18.02 18.72 8.61
C ALA A 544 17.47 19.33 9.92
N PRO A 545 16.51 20.29 9.90
CA PRO A 545 15.91 20.80 11.13
C PRO A 545 15.00 19.78 11.84
N LEU A 546 14.34 18.89 11.09
CA LEU A 546 13.46 17.87 11.66
C LEU A 546 14.23 16.83 12.47
N VAL A 547 15.48 16.53 12.07
CA VAL A 547 16.39 15.63 12.79
C VAL A 547 17.32 16.35 13.77
N PHE A 548 17.13 17.67 13.96
CA PHE A 548 17.93 18.53 14.84
C PHE A 548 19.40 18.69 14.43
N PHE A 549 19.72 18.50 13.14
CA PHE A 549 21.05 18.77 12.61
C PHE A 549 21.33 20.27 12.55
N ILE A 550 20.37 21.09 12.09
CA ILE A 550 20.53 22.55 12.00
C ILE A 550 19.31 23.26 12.59
N SER A 551 19.52 24.47 13.13
CA SER A 551 18.40 25.30 13.58
C SER A 551 17.50 25.67 12.39
N PRO A 552 16.16 25.63 12.53
CA PRO A 552 15.25 26.05 11.47
C PRO A 552 15.37 27.54 11.12
N CYS A 553 15.99 28.35 11.99
CA CYS A 553 16.24 29.78 11.76
C CYS A 553 17.69 30.07 11.34
N ASP A 554 18.51 29.05 11.09
CA ASP A 554 19.90 29.25 10.64
C ASP A 554 19.90 29.88 9.24
N PRO A 555 20.66 30.97 9.00
CA PRO A 555 20.71 31.61 7.69
C PRO A 555 21.11 30.67 6.55
N ARG A 556 21.99 29.68 6.79
CA ARG A 556 22.41 28.70 5.79
C ARG A 556 21.23 27.81 5.37
N PHE A 557 20.41 27.41 6.34
CA PHE A 557 19.19 26.65 6.08
C PHE A 557 18.15 27.48 5.35
N LEU A 558 17.88 28.70 5.83
CA LEU A 558 16.90 29.61 5.21
C LEU A 558 17.26 29.93 3.75
N ASN A 559 18.53 30.24 3.46
CA ASN A 559 18.96 30.48 2.08
C ASN A 559 18.83 29.23 1.19
N THR A 560 19.05 28.04 1.77
CA THR A 560 18.83 26.77 1.06
C THR A 560 17.36 26.57 0.72
N LEU A 561 16.47 26.83 1.69
CA LEU A 561 15.02 26.79 1.50
C LEU A 561 14.58 27.79 0.43
N ASP A 562 15.05 29.04 0.50
CA ASP A 562 14.75 30.08 -0.49
C ASP A 562 15.16 29.65 -1.90
N ARG A 563 16.31 29.00 -2.05
CA ARG A 563 16.75 28.46 -3.35
C ARG A 563 15.90 27.31 -3.85
N ILE A 564 15.52 26.38 -2.97
CA ILE A 564 14.64 25.26 -3.33
C ILE A 564 13.25 25.77 -3.74
N LEU A 565 12.74 26.80 -3.07
CA LEU A 565 11.43 27.42 -3.33
C LEU A 565 11.35 28.20 -4.65
N LEU A 566 12.48 28.49 -5.29
CA LEU A 566 12.47 29.05 -6.64
C LEU A 566 11.86 28.04 -7.63
N PRO A 567 11.23 28.54 -8.71
CA PRO A 567 10.74 27.66 -9.76
C PRO A 567 11.89 27.10 -10.61
N PRO A 568 11.69 25.98 -11.32
CA PRO A 568 12.73 25.33 -12.10
C PRO A 568 13.41 26.24 -13.12
N GLU A 569 12.69 27.19 -13.73
CA GLU A 569 13.27 28.12 -14.72
C GLU A 569 14.25 29.11 -14.07
N LYS A 570 14.18 29.28 -12.75
CA LYS A 570 15.11 30.09 -11.93
C LYS A 570 16.14 29.21 -11.20
N GLY A 571 16.21 27.93 -11.54
CA GLY A 571 17.14 26.96 -10.96
C GLY A 571 16.77 26.46 -9.56
N GLY A 572 15.51 26.60 -9.14
CA GLY A 572 14.99 25.93 -7.94
C GLY A 572 14.29 24.62 -8.26
N LEU A 573 13.56 24.06 -7.29
CA LEU A 573 12.93 22.74 -7.40
C LEU A 573 11.39 22.79 -7.28
N THR A 574 10.80 23.97 -7.11
CA THR A 574 9.37 24.09 -6.80
C THR A 574 8.55 24.37 -8.06
N SER A 575 7.89 23.36 -8.61
CA SER A 575 6.85 23.57 -9.62
C SER A 575 5.52 23.92 -8.95
N THR A 576 4.91 25.04 -9.30
CA THR A 576 3.51 25.29 -8.96
C THR A 576 2.62 24.33 -9.76
N GLY A 577 2.22 23.24 -9.14
CA GLY A 577 1.38 22.21 -9.75
C GLY A 577 0.81 21.26 -8.69
N LEU A 578 -0.27 21.70 -8.04
CA LEU A 578 -1.32 20.82 -7.53
C LEU A 578 -2.61 21.22 -8.22
#